data_AF-A0AAV5NGE6-F1
#
_entry.id   AF-A0AAV5NGE6-F1
#
_cell.length_a   1.000
_cell.length_b   1.000
_cell.length_c   1.000
_cell.angle_alpha   90.00
_cell.angle_beta   90.00
_cell.angle_gamma   90.00
#
_symmetry.space_group_name_H-M   'P 1'
#
loop_
_entity.id
_entity.type
_entity.pdbx_description
1 polymer ?
#
loop_
_entity_poly.entity_id
_entity_poly.type
_entity_poly.pdbx_seq_one_letter_code
_entity_poly.pdbx_strand_id
1 'polypeptide(L)'
;MVPAVQIPPLPVVSNAEAHKEAARLVKMMAKTVKGFTTYKQDRREAFVSLAQAEVAKANQPVSRPQLIMVVDRNERIQHLDFVLALPDEPWVSLGGTPVSTGTTGRKYYYITPTGVFQNSADRLGYRAEGTKNKYGIRGIGAKGSRVWDMGWQTAMKGWLPKHETGQIRLEIHATDPQFLEWRLGHSASEGCIRIPATMNRFMDHYGLIDALYEQAASYDPRFAALLPKDREATPIAGDLVVVVDSGPLTEPKIDPIADKRPLP
;
A
#
# COMPACT_ATOMS: atom_id res chain seq x y z
N MET A 1 -4.22 -39.65 2.55
CA MET A 1 -4.05 -38.61 1.51
C MET A 1 -4.89 -37.42 1.91
N VAL A 2 -4.30 -36.25 2.07
CA VAL A 2 -5.08 -35.02 2.27
C VAL A 2 -5.70 -34.67 0.91
N PRO A 3 -7.02 -34.42 0.81
CA PRO A 3 -7.62 -34.03 -0.45
C PRO A 3 -6.95 -32.76 -1.00
N ALA A 4 -6.78 -32.68 -2.32
CA ALA A 4 -6.27 -31.47 -2.94
C ALA A 4 -7.22 -30.30 -2.62
N VAL A 5 -6.65 -29.18 -2.15
CA VAL A 5 -7.43 -27.98 -1.87
C VAL A 5 -7.94 -27.42 -3.19
N GLN A 6 -9.26 -27.32 -3.32
CA GLN A 6 -9.89 -26.69 -4.48
C GLN A 6 -9.84 -25.16 -4.32
N ILE A 7 -9.02 -24.50 -5.13
CA ILE A 7 -8.88 -23.05 -5.11
C ILE A 7 -9.92 -22.46 -6.06
N PRO A 8 -10.86 -21.61 -5.59
CA PRO A 8 -11.84 -20.98 -6.47
C PRO A 8 -11.15 -19.94 -7.39
N PRO A 9 -11.65 -19.67 -8.60
CA PRO A 9 -11.09 -18.61 -9.45
C PRO A 9 -11.27 -17.23 -8.80
N LEU A 10 -10.41 -16.28 -9.18
CA LEU A 10 -10.59 -14.89 -8.80
C LEU A 10 -11.85 -14.30 -9.46
N PRO A 11 -12.52 -13.32 -8.81
CA PRO A 11 -13.66 -12.65 -9.41
C PRO A 11 -13.23 -11.94 -10.70
N VAL A 12 -14.03 -12.11 -11.75
CA VAL A 12 -13.88 -11.43 -13.03
C VAL A 12 -15.22 -10.79 -13.37
N VAL A 13 -15.19 -9.49 -13.60
CA VAL A 13 -16.34 -8.68 -14.02
C VAL A 13 -16.02 -8.05 -15.38
N SER A 14 -17.06 -7.62 -16.09
CA SER A 14 -16.87 -6.84 -17.32
C SER A 14 -16.24 -5.47 -17.04
N ASN A 15 -15.60 -4.84 -18.04
CA ASN A 15 -15.05 -3.49 -17.90
C ASN A 15 -16.13 -2.48 -17.49
N ALA A 16 -17.36 -2.61 -18.02
CA ALA A 16 -18.49 -1.75 -17.65
C ALA A 16 -18.88 -1.88 -16.16
N GLU A 17 -18.93 -3.11 -15.64
CA GLU A 17 -19.17 -3.36 -14.21
C GLU A 17 -18.01 -2.86 -13.35
N ALA A 18 -16.77 -3.03 -13.81
CA ALA A 18 -15.59 -2.52 -13.13
C ALA A 18 -15.60 -0.99 -13.00
N HIS A 19 -15.96 -0.27 -14.07
CA HIS A 19 -16.13 1.18 -14.02
C HIS A 19 -17.24 1.61 -13.05
N LYS A 20 -18.38 0.91 -13.06
CA LYS A 20 -19.49 1.18 -12.14
C LYS A 20 -19.07 1.00 -10.69
N GLU A 21 -18.35 -0.08 -10.40
CA GLU A 21 -17.86 -0.38 -9.05
C GLU A 21 -16.77 0.62 -8.61
N ALA A 22 -15.83 0.96 -9.50
CA ALA A 22 -14.83 1.99 -9.23
C ALA A 22 -15.47 3.35 -8.93
N ALA A 23 -16.50 3.75 -9.69
CA ALA A 23 -17.25 4.98 -9.41
C ALA A 23 -17.98 4.94 -8.06
N ARG A 24 -18.49 3.76 -7.64
CA ARG A 24 -19.07 3.57 -6.30
C ARG A 24 -18.00 3.74 -5.22
N LEU A 25 -16.85 3.08 -5.37
CA LEU A 25 -15.73 3.17 -4.42
C LEU A 25 -15.23 4.62 -4.28
N VAL A 26 -15.06 5.37 -5.38
CA VAL A 26 -14.66 6.78 -5.34
C VAL A 26 -15.63 7.62 -4.50
N LYS A 27 -16.94 7.46 -4.72
CA LYS A 27 -17.96 8.18 -3.93
C LYS A 27 -17.87 7.83 -2.44
N MET A 28 -17.63 6.57 -2.11
CA MET A 28 -17.51 6.13 -0.72
C MET A 28 -16.21 6.60 -0.06
N MET A 29 -15.08 6.55 -0.78
CA MET A 29 -13.80 7.08 -0.30
C MET A 29 -13.90 8.57 -0.03
N ALA A 30 -14.47 9.36 -0.96
CA ALA A 30 -14.68 10.79 -0.76
C ALA A 30 -15.53 11.11 0.48
N LYS A 31 -16.45 10.22 0.87
CA LYS A 31 -17.30 10.38 2.06
C LYS A 31 -16.62 9.96 3.37
N THR A 32 -15.78 8.93 3.32
CA THR A 32 -15.36 8.19 4.54
C THR A 32 -13.87 8.26 4.84
N VAL A 33 -13.05 8.61 3.84
CA VAL A 33 -11.59 8.62 3.96
C VAL A 33 -11.09 10.04 4.14
N LYS A 34 -10.44 10.28 5.30
CA LYS A 34 -9.80 11.55 5.62
C LYS A 34 -8.69 11.86 4.62
N GLY A 35 -8.73 13.07 4.06
CA GLY A 35 -7.71 13.55 3.12
C GLY A 35 -7.79 12.90 1.74
N PHE A 36 -8.91 12.25 1.39
CA PHE A 36 -9.12 11.70 0.05
C PHE A 36 -9.16 12.82 -1.00
N THR A 37 -8.54 12.58 -2.15
CA THR A 37 -8.56 13.50 -3.28
C THR A 37 -8.55 12.76 -4.61
N THR A 38 -9.31 13.27 -5.57
CA THR A 38 -9.21 12.93 -7.00
C THR A 38 -8.23 13.94 -7.60
N TYR A 39 -6.97 13.53 -7.78
CA TYR A 39 -5.88 14.42 -8.17
C TYR A 39 -6.16 15.24 -9.44
N LYS A 40 -5.35 16.28 -9.68
CA LYS A 40 -5.32 16.97 -10.98
C LYS A 40 -4.91 16.01 -12.09
N GLN A 41 -5.36 16.31 -13.32
CA GLN A 41 -5.22 15.43 -14.47
C GLN A 41 -3.77 14.98 -14.73
N ASP A 42 -2.81 15.90 -14.66
CA ASP A 42 -1.36 15.63 -14.80
C ASP A 42 -0.85 14.59 -13.80
N ARG A 43 -1.30 14.68 -12.54
CA ARG A 43 -0.94 13.73 -11.49
C ARG A 43 -1.60 12.37 -11.69
N ARG A 44 -2.85 12.34 -12.13
CA ARG A 44 -3.58 11.10 -12.47
C ARG A 44 -2.87 10.34 -13.58
N GLU A 45 -2.48 11.05 -14.64
CA GLU A 45 -1.70 10.50 -15.74
C GLU A 45 -0.34 9.98 -15.27
N ALA A 46 0.37 10.73 -14.43
CA ALA A 46 1.64 10.30 -13.86
C ALA A 46 1.51 8.99 -13.04
N PHE A 47 0.49 8.88 -12.18
CA PHE A 47 0.24 7.63 -11.44
C PHE A 47 0.00 6.45 -12.37
N VAL A 48 -0.84 6.62 -13.39
CA VAL A 48 -1.14 5.57 -14.37
C VAL A 48 0.12 5.17 -15.15
N SER A 49 0.83 6.12 -15.75
CA SER A 49 1.99 5.83 -16.58
C SER A 49 3.14 5.19 -15.80
N LEU A 50 3.43 5.67 -14.59
CA LEU A 50 4.48 5.09 -13.75
C LEU A 50 4.11 3.68 -13.28
N ALA A 51 2.84 3.45 -12.94
CA ALA A 51 2.38 2.12 -12.55
C ALA A 51 2.47 1.13 -13.72
N GLN A 52 2.03 1.53 -14.91
CA GLN A 52 2.15 0.71 -16.12
C GLN A 52 3.62 0.35 -16.41
N ALA A 53 4.55 1.30 -16.26
CA ALA A 53 5.97 1.07 -16.48
C ALA A 53 6.55 0.02 -15.50
N GLU A 54 6.25 0.13 -14.21
CA GLU A 54 6.73 -0.85 -13.21
C GLU A 54 6.07 -2.23 -13.40
N VAL A 55 4.77 -2.28 -13.72
CA VAL A 55 4.05 -3.53 -14.00
C VAL A 55 4.61 -4.23 -15.24
N ALA A 56 4.89 -3.49 -16.31
CA ALA A 56 5.53 -4.04 -17.51
C ALA A 56 6.94 -4.55 -17.21
N LYS A 57 7.75 -3.78 -16.47
CA LYS A 57 9.11 -4.16 -16.06
C LYS A 57 9.12 -5.41 -15.17
N ALA A 58 8.10 -5.59 -14.33
CA ALA A 58 7.95 -6.77 -13.48
C ALA A 58 7.41 -8.00 -14.22
N ASN A 59 7.03 -7.88 -15.51
CA ASN A 59 6.36 -8.93 -16.29
C ASN A 59 5.11 -9.48 -15.60
N GLN A 60 4.29 -8.61 -15.00
CA GLN A 60 3.04 -8.98 -14.33
C GLN A 60 1.83 -8.42 -15.09
N PRO A 61 1.46 -8.98 -16.25
CA PRO A 61 0.37 -8.42 -17.05
C PRO A 61 -0.96 -8.45 -16.30
N VAL A 62 -1.78 -7.41 -16.51
CA VAL A 62 -3.13 -7.33 -15.96
C VAL A 62 -4.07 -8.13 -16.83
N SER A 63 -4.56 -9.27 -16.33
CA SER A 63 -5.41 -10.21 -17.08
C SER A 63 -6.90 -10.09 -16.78
N ARG A 64 -7.29 -9.21 -15.85
CA ARG A 64 -8.69 -8.89 -15.51
C ARG A 64 -8.79 -7.44 -15.01
N PRO A 65 -10.00 -6.84 -15.02
CA PRO A 65 -10.23 -5.61 -14.29
C PRO A 65 -9.89 -5.75 -12.81
N GLN A 66 -8.99 -4.91 -12.30
CA GLN A 66 -8.57 -4.92 -10.91
C GLN A 66 -8.04 -3.58 -10.43
N LEU A 67 -8.12 -3.34 -9.12
CA LEU A 67 -7.47 -2.20 -8.49
C LEU A 67 -5.98 -2.46 -8.27
N ILE A 68 -5.15 -1.46 -8.53
CA ILE A 68 -3.74 -1.43 -8.17
C ILE A 68 -3.54 -0.27 -7.22
N MET A 69 -2.93 -0.52 -6.06
CA MET A 69 -2.50 0.55 -5.17
C MET A 69 -1.15 1.08 -5.66
N VAL A 70 -1.11 2.33 -6.09
CA VAL A 70 0.11 3.00 -6.55
C VAL A 70 0.57 3.96 -5.47
N VAL A 71 1.83 3.90 -5.06
CA VAL A 71 2.42 4.78 -4.04
C VAL A 71 3.58 5.52 -4.64
N ASP A 72 3.49 6.85 -4.68
CA ASP A 72 4.60 7.69 -5.08
C ASP A 72 5.41 8.07 -3.83
N ARG A 73 6.55 7.41 -3.66
CA ARG A 73 7.46 7.61 -2.53
C ARG A 73 8.29 8.89 -2.66
N ASN A 74 8.13 9.67 -3.72
CA ASN A 74 8.91 10.88 -3.89
C ASN A 74 8.69 11.84 -2.71
N GLU A 75 9.74 12.46 -2.18
CA GLU A 75 9.65 13.33 -0.98
C GLU A 75 8.72 14.54 -1.16
N ARG A 76 8.53 15.00 -2.40
CA ARG A 76 7.64 16.12 -2.73
C ARG A 76 6.21 15.68 -3.02
N ILE A 77 5.99 14.38 -3.22
CA ILE A 77 4.69 13.81 -3.54
C ILE A 77 4.12 13.11 -2.32
N GLN A 78 4.64 11.94 -1.91
CA GLN A 78 4.14 11.20 -0.74
C GLN A 78 2.61 10.99 -0.77
N HIS A 79 2.09 10.46 -1.88
CA HIS A 79 0.67 10.13 -2.03
C HIS A 79 0.51 8.71 -2.56
N LEU A 80 -0.61 8.08 -2.21
CA LEU A 80 -1.10 6.89 -2.89
C LEU A 80 -2.24 7.24 -3.84
N ASP A 81 -2.44 6.44 -4.87
CA ASP A 81 -3.60 6.45 -5.75
C ASP A 81 -4.09 5.00 -5.93
N PHE A 82 -5.40 4.80 -6.01
CA PHE A 82 -5.94 3.55 -6.53
C PHE A 82 -6.17 3.71 -8.03
N VAL A 83 -5.56 2.84 -8.82
CA VAL A 83 -5.74 2.81 -10.27
C VAL A 83 -6.58 1.59 -10.62
N LEU A 84 -7.70 1.78 -11.30
CA LEU A 84 -8.41 0.70 -11.98
C LEU A 84 -7.60 0.32 -13.22
N ALA A 85 -6.95 -0.84 -13.16
CA ALA A 85 -6.25 -1.44 -14.26
C ALA A 85 -7.19 -2.35 -15.06
N LEU A 86 -7.17 -2.20 -16.38
CA LEU A 86 -8.00 -2.93 -17.32
C LEU A 86 -7.08 -3.64 -18.32
N PRO A 87 -7.39 -4.87 -18.76
CA PRO A 87 -6.56 -5.60 -19.72
C PRO A 87 -6.54 -4.96 -21.11
N ASP A 88 -7.70 -4.47 -21.55
CA ASP A 88 -7.94 -4.11 -22.96
C ASP A 88 -8.31 -2.62 -23.13
N GLU A 89 -8.32 -1.85 -22.04
CA GLU A 89 -8.76 -0.46 -21.99
C GLU A 89 -7.78 0.42 -21.20
N PRO A 90 -7.79 1.74 -21.41
CA PRO A 90 -6.97 2.66 -20.63
C PRO A 90 -7.24 2.56 -19.13
N TRP A 91 -6.17 2.55 -18.34
CA TRP A 91 -6.28 2.52 -16.88
C TRP A 91 -6.81 3.84 -16.34
N VAL A 92 -7.52 3.79 -15.21
CA VAL A 92 -8.20 4.95 -14.63
C VAL A 92 -7.76 5.19 -13.19
N SER A 93 -7.15 6.35 -12.95
CA SER A 93 -6.91 6.87 -11.59
C SER A 93 -8.22 7.21 -10.89
N LEU A 94 -8.40 6.65 -9.68
CA LEU A 94 -9.57 6.82 -8.82
C LEU A 94 -9.36 7.88 -7.75
N GLY A 95 -8.11 8.17 -7.38
CA GLY A 95 -7.74 9.04 -6.27
C GLY A 95 -7.23 8.26 -5.05
N GLY A 96 -6.78 9.00 -4.05
CA GLY A 96 -6.19 8.42 -2.85
C GLY A 96 -5.90 9.46 -1.77
N THR A 97 -4.88 9.20 -0.96
CA THR A 97 -4.56 10.01 0.23
C THR A 97 -3.07 10.29 0.34
N PRO A 98 -2.67 11.32 1.11
CA PRO A 98 -1.29 11.46 1.55
C PRO A 98 -0.82 10.19 2.29
N VAL A 99 0.44 9.82 2.09
CA VAL A 99 1.11 8.71 2.79
C VAL A 99 2.39 9.19 3.44
N SER A 100 3.03 8.33 4.24
CA SER A 100 4.43 8.51 4.61
C SER A 100 5.21 7.25 4.32
N THR A 101 6.22 7.40 3.48
CA THR A 101 7.18 6.35 3.15
C THR A 101 8.50 6.54 3.90
N GLY A 102 9.43 5.63 3.66
CA GLY A 102 10.75 5.56 4.25
C GLY A 102 11.56 6.83 4.00
N THR A 103 12.25 7.32 5.04
CA THR A 103 13.01 8.58 4.98
C THR A 103 14.51 8.39 5.02
N THR A 104 15.22 9.40 4.54
CA THR A 104 16.65 9.56 4.74
C THR A 104 16.90 10.41 5.99
N GLY A 105 17.95 10.10 6.74
CA GLY A 105 18.42 10.99 7.81
C GLY A 105 18.19 10.56 9.25
N ARG A 106 17.83 9.29 9.47
CA ARG A 106 17.88 8.65 10.80
C ARG A 106 18.49 7.27 10.72
N LYS A 107 19.36 6.94 11.67
CA LYS A 107 19.95 5.61 11.77
C LYS A 107 18.87 4.52 11.76
N TYR A 108 19.11 3.46 10.99
CA TYR A 108 18.21 2.33 10.74
C TYR A 108 17.01 2.58 9.82
N TYR A 109 16.85 3.78 9.27
CA TYR A 109 15.75 4.06 8.34
C TYR A 109 16.12 3.63 6.92
N TYR A 110 15.16 3.01 6.25
CA TYR A 110 15.30 2.63 4.85
C TYR A 110 14.44 3.52 3.97
N ILE A 111 14.89 3.72 2.75
CA ILE A 111 14.05 4.28 1.70
C ILE A 111 13.13 3.16 1.24
N THR A 112 11.81 3.38 1.27
CA THR A 112 10.84 2.37 0.82
C THR A 112 11.17 1.93 -0.60
N PRO A 113 11.35 0.62 -0.89
CA PRO A 113 11.80 0.16 -2.19
C PRO A 113 10.75 0.42 -3.28
N THR A 114 11.21 0.68 -4.50
CA THR A 114 10.36 0.81 -5.70
C THR A 114 10.18 -0.54 -6.37
N GLY A 115 9.07 -0.71 -7.09
CA GLY A 115 8.74 -1.92 -7.82
C GLY A 115 7.30 -2.36 -7.60
N VAL A 116 7.01 -3.60 -8.00
CA VAL A 116 5.71 -4.24 -7.85
C VAL A 116 5.78 -5.27 -6.73
N PHE A 117 4.89 -5.17 -5.77
CA PHE A 117 4.77 -6.05 -4.61
C PHE A 117 3.38 -6.67 -4.60
N GLN A 118 3.30 -7.97 -4.32
CA GLN A 118 2.04 -8.70 -4.31
C GLN A 118 1.58 -8.98 -2.88
N ASN A 119 0.30 -8.69 -2.59
CA ASN A 119 -0.37 -9.13 -1.37
C ASN A 119 -0.85 -10.58 -1.54
N SER A 120 0.11 -11.50 -1.47
CA SER A 120 -0.07 -12.92 -1.73
C SER A 120 -0.54 -13.71 -0.51
N ALA A 121 -1.10 -14.89 -0.77
CA ALA A 121 -1.56 -15.82 0.28
C ALA A 121 -0.44 -16.70 0.87
N ASP A 122 0.81 -16.53 0.42
CA ASP A 122 1.98 -17.21 1.00
C ASP A 122 2.37 -16.67 2.39
N ARG A 123 1.86 -15.49 2.73
CA ARG A 123 2.10 -14.79 3.99
C ARG A 123 0.78 -14.26 4.52
N LEU A 124 0.63 -14.34 5.83
CA LEU A 124 -0.51 -13.75 6.53
C LEU A 124 -0.06 -12.41 7.10
N GLY A 125 -0.68 -11.31 6.67
CA GLY A 125 -0.61 -10.05 7.42
C GLY A 125 -1.24 -10.20 8.81
N TYR A 126 -1.35 -9.13 9.57
CA TYR A 126 -1.87 -9.22 10.94
C TYR A 126 -2.76 -8.03 11.33
N ARG A 127 -3.20 -8.03 12.59
CA ARG A 127 -3.97 -6.97 13.24
C ARG A 127 -3.08 -6.29 14.27
N ALA A 128 -3.01 -4.98 14.23
CA ALA A 128 -2.28 -4.21 15.22
C ALA A 128 -2.86 -4.45 16.63
N GLU A 129 -1.99 -4.64 17.62
CA GLU A 129 -2.41 -4.74 19.03
C GLU A 129 -2.81 -3.38 19.63
N GLY A 130 -2.39 -2.28 18.97
CA GLY A 130 -2.60 -0.91 19.47
C GLY A 130 -1.66 -0.53 20.61
N THR A 131 -0.52 -1.20 20.71
CA THR A 131 0.51 -0.98 21.74
C THR A 131 1.08 0.43 21.65
N LYS A 132 1.16 1.10 22.78
CA LYS A 132 1.71 2.45 22.91
C LYS A 132 3.19 2.37 23.27
N ASN A 133 4.02 3.17 22.64
CA ASN A 133 5.40 3.38 23.08
C ASN A 133 5.46 4.31 24.33
N LYS A 134 6.66 4.60 24.83
CA LYS A 134 6.88 5.51 25.98
C LYS A 134 6.30 6.92 25.81
N TYR A 135 5.98 7.33 24.59
CA TYR A 135 5.36 8.62 24.27
C TYR A 135 3.85 8.52 24.03
N GLY A 136 3.23 7.37 24.29
CA GLY A 136 1.80 7.14 24.08
C GLY A 136 1.39 6.89 22.62
N ILE A 137 2.36 6.80 21.70
CA ILE A 137 2.12 6.66 20.25
C ILE A 137 1.97 5.19 19.89
N ARG A 138 0.99 4.88 19.03
CA ARG A 138 0.75 3.55 18.47
C ARG A 138 1.41 3.43 17.09
N GLY A 139 2.55 2.75 17.03
CA GLY A 139 3.42 2.72 15.84
C GLY A 139 2.72 2.27 14.56
N ILE A 140 1.91 1.20 14.66
CA ILE A 140 1.18 0.58 13.54
C ILE A 140 -0.34 0.87 13.55
N GLY A 141 -0.74 1.91 14.29
CA GLY A 141 -2.13 2.35 14.39
C GLY A 141 -2.90 1.76 15.57
N ALA A 142 -4.22 1.99 15.58
CA ALA A 142 -5.09 1.55 16.66
C ALA A 142 -5.25 0.02 16.70
N LYS A 143 -5.69 -0.50 17.86
CA LYS A 143 -5.98 -1.94 17.99
C LYS A 143 -6.98 -2.39 16.91
N GLY A 144 -6.66 -3.48 16.23
CA GLY A 144 -7.47 -4.04 15.14
C GLY A 144 -7.19 -3.43 13.75
N SER A 145 -6.39 -2.36 13.66
CA SER A 145 -5.94 -1.86 12.34
C SER A 145 -5.22 -2.95 11.56
N ARG A 146 -5.45 -2.98 10.25
CA ARG A 146 -4.89 -3.98 9.36
C ARG A 146 -3.41 -3.66 9.09
N VAL A 147 -2.56 -4.68 9.11
CA VAL A 147 -1.21 -4.60 8.54
C VAL A 147 -1.12 -5.57 7.37
N TRP A 148 -0.88 -5.03 6.18
CA TRP A 148 -0.55 -5.83 5.01
C TRP A 148 0.97 -5.99 4.95
N ASP A 149 1.41 -7.23 4.82
CA ASP A 149 2.82 -7.60 4.84
C ASP A 149 3.24 -8.04 3.43
N MET A 150 4.09 -7.25 2.78
CA MET A 150 4.61 -7.50 1.44
C MET A 150 5.93 -8.30 1.47
N GLY A 151 6.33 -8.80 2.63
CA GLY A 151 7.51 -9.64 2.77
C GLY A 151 8.83 -8.92 2.98
N TRP A 152 9.89 -9.72 2.97
CA TRP A 152 11.26 -9.23 3.00
C TRP A 152 11.64 -8.65 1.62
N GLN A 153 12.10 -7.42 1.63
CA GLN A 153 12.49 -6.66 0.44
C GLN A 153 13.88 -6.09 0.61
N THR A 154 14.65 -6.07 -0.47
CA THR A 154 15.93 -5.36 -0.51
C THR A 154 15.66 -3.87 -0.65
N ALA A 155 16.11 -3.08 0.33
CA ALA A 155 15.94 -1.63 0.34
C ALA A 155 17.26 -0.92 0.64
N MET A 156 17.36 0.32 0.17
CA MET A 156 18.49 1.19 0.41
C MET A 156 18.44 1.76 1.83
N LYS A 157 19.54 1.66 2.58
CA LYS A 157 19.68 2.29 3.89
C LYS A 157 19.79 3.81 3.69
N GLY A 158 18.75 4.55 4.08
CA GLY A 158 18.65 6.01 3.89
C GLY A 158 19.57 6.85 4.79
N TRP A 159 20.44 6.21 5.57
CA TRP A 159 21.32 6.86 6.55
C TRP A 159 22.81 6.56 6.32
N LEU A 160 23.16 5.72 5.35
CA LEU A 160 24.55 5.39 5.04
C LEU A 160 24.99 6.10 3.76
N PRO A 161 26.08 6.89 3.78
CA PRO A 161 26.59 7.65 2.63
C PRO A 161 26.82 6.83 1.34
N LYS A 162 27.04 5.52 1.48
CA LYS A 162 27.30 4.61 0.35
C LYS A 162 26.05 3.93 -0.20
N HIS A 163 24.85 4.31 0.27
CA HIS A 163 23.59 3.73 -0.17
C HIS A 163 23.56 2.19 -0.11
N GLU A 164 24.23 1.60 0.88
CA GLU A 164 24.22 0.15 1.06
C GLU A 164 22.79 -0.37 1.16
N THR A 165 22.59 -1.57 0.64
CA THR A 165 21.30 -2.24 0.74
C THR A 165 21.22 -3.12 1.99
N GLY A 166 20.00 -3.38 2.44
CA GLY A 166 19.69 -4.33 3.51
C GLY A 166 18.29 -4.89 3.32
N GLN A 167 17.97 -5.94 4.09
CA GLN A 167 16.63 -6.51 4.11
C GLN A 167 15.72 -5.70 5.04
N ILE A 168 14.53 -5.35 4.56
CA ILE A 168 13.45 -4.80 5.37
C ILE A 168 12.17 -5.61 5.18
N ARG A 169 11.30 -5.61 6.18
CA ARG A 169 9.93 -6.06 5.99
C ARG A 169 9.11 -4.89 5.46
N LEU A 170 8.63 -4.98 4.22
CA LEU A 170 7.77 -3.94 3.64
C LEU A 170 6.34 -4.17 4.12
N GLU A 171 5.80 -3.21 4.86
CA GLU A 171 4.45 -3.28 5.40
C GLU A 171 3.64 -2.02 5.02
N ILE A 172 2.33 -2.20 4.88
CA ILE A 172 1.35 -1.11 4.80
C ILE A 172 0.54 -1.13 6.08
N HIS A 173 0.50 -0.01 6.80
CA HIS A 173 -0.23 0.06 8.06
C HIS A 173 -0.81 1.45 8.36
N ALA A 174 -1.78 1.48 9.27
CA ALA A 174 -2.38 2.72 9.74
C ALA A 174 -1.36 3.57 10.52
N THR A 175 -1.49 4.89 10.40
CA THR A 175 -0.79 5.86 11.24
C THR A 175 -1.61 6.15 12.49
N ASP A 176 -0.97 6.44 13.63
CA ASP A 176 -1.71 6.86 14.83
C ASP A 176 -2.58 8.11 14.52
N PRO A 177 -3.92 7.99 14.58
CA PRO A 177 -4.82 9.08 14.20
C PRO A 177 -4.77 10.26 15.17
N GLN A 178 -4.28 10.04 16.39
CA GLN A 178 -4.22 11.07 17.42
C GLN A 178 -2.94 11.92 17.32
N PHE A 179 -1.81 11.30 16.96
CA PHE A 179 -0.50 11.96 17.12
C PHE A 179 0.30 12.14 15.83
N LEU A 180 0.08 11.30 14.80
CA LEU A 180 1.00 11.23 13.66
C LEU A 180 0.34 11.40 12.30
N GLU A 181 -0.98 11.33 12.18
CA GLU A 181 -1.66 11.49 10.88
C GLU A 181 -1.39 12.84 10.22
N TRP A 182 -1.19 13.91 10.98
CA TRP A 182 -0.84 15.22 10.43
C TRP A 182 0.52 15.26 9.72
N ARG A 183 1.37 14.23 9.92
CA ARG A 183 2.66 14.08 9.24
C ARG A 183 2.57 13.34 7.92
N LEU A 184 1.42 12.77 7.57
CA LEU A 184 1.21 12.17 6.26
C LEU A 184 1.40 13.24 5.16
N GLY A 185 1.87 12.82 3.99
CA GLY A 185 2.37 13.71 2.94
C GLY A 185 3.86 14.04 3.07
N HIS A 186 4.56 13.45 4.04
CA HIS A 186 6.00 13.60 4.22
C HIS A 186 6.67 12.24 4.39
N SER A 187 7.90 12.11 3.90
CA SER A 187 8.74 10.93 4.14
C SER A 187 9.17 10.91 5.61
N ALA A 188 8.66 9.92 6.37
CA ALA A 188 8.79 9.90 7.83
C ALA A 188 8.60 8.50 8.45
N SER A 189 8.77 7.44 7.67
CA SER A 189 8.70 6.05 8.14
C SER A 189 10.09 5.39 8.14
N GLU A 190 10.23 4.25 8.80
CA GLU A 190 11.46 3.44 8.81
C GLU A 190 11.66 2.60 7.53
N GLY A 191 10.73 2.69 6.57
CA GLY A 191 10.74 1.91 5.33
C GLY A 191 9.37 1.38 4.92
N CYS A 192 8.38 1.42 5.82
CA CYS A 192 6.98 1.03 5.57
C CYS A 192 6.17 2.11 4.83
N ILE A 193 4.97 1.76 4.39
CA ILE A 193 3.99 2.68 3.81
C ILE A 193 2.92 2.97 4.87
N ARG A 194 2.95 4.17 5.43
CA ARG A 194 1.98 4.59 6.44
C ARG A 194 0.82 5.33 5.76
N ILE A 195 -0.40 4.91 6.07
CA ILE A 195 -1.64 5.48 5.51
C ILE A 195 -2.54 6.04 6.62
N PRO A 196 -3.55 6.89 6.30
CA PRO A 196 -4.55 7.30 7.28
C PRO A 196 -5.30 6.10 7.87
N ALA A 197 -5.70 6.19 9.14
CA ALA A 197 -6.47 5.13 9.80
C ALA A 197 -7.81 4.89 9.10
N THR A 198 -8.45 5.93 8.56
CA THR A 198 -9.68 5.80 7.75
C THR A 198 -9.43 5.09 6.43
N MET A 199 -8.28 5.32 5.77
CA MET A 199 -7.92 4.59 4.55
C MET A 199 -7.64 3.12 4.85
N ASN A 200 -6.92 2.83 5.94
CA ASN A 200 -6.68 1.46 6.40
C ASN A 200 -8.00 0.71 6.63
N ARG A 201 -8.95 1.31 7.34
CA ARG A 201 -10.27 0.73 7.56
C ARG A 201 -11.04 0.54 6.26
N PHE A 202 -10.98 1.51 5.35
CA PHE A 202 -11.66 1.42 4.06
C PHE A 202 -11.11 0.28 3.20
N MET A 203 -9.79 0.21 3.07
CA MET A 203 -9.09 -0.86 2.37
C MET A 203 -9.43 -2.24 2.94
N ASP A 204 -9.50 -2.35 4.27
CA ASP A 204 -9.78 -3.60 4.98
C ASP A 204 -11.27 -3.98 4.99
N HIS A 205 -12.19 -3.03 4.83
CA HIS A 205 -13.61 -3.36 4.71
C HIS A 205 -14.00 -3.74 3.28
N TYR A 206 -13.43 -3.07 2.27
CA TYR A 206 -13.73 -3.33 0.85
C TYR A 206 -12.72 -4.25 0.16
N GLY A 207 -11.65 -4.67 0.85
CA GLY A 207 -10.65 -5.60 0.33
C GLY A 207 -9.90 -5.11 -0.91
N LEU A 208 -9.58 -3.81 -1.00
CA LEU A 208 -9.10 -3.20 -2.25
C LEU A 208 -7.87 -3.89 -2.87
N ILE A 209 -7.00 -4.47 -2.05
CA ILE A 209 -5.79 -5.20 -2.47
C ILE A 209 -5.77 -6.66 -1.98
N ASP A 210 -6.91 -7.22 -1.58
CA ASP A 210 -7.01 -8.51 -0.89
C ASP A 210 -7.60 -9.62 -1.78
N ALA A 211 -7.55 -9.54 -3.11
CA ALA A 211 -8.15 -10.55 -3.99
C ALA A 211 -7.69 -11.98 -3.68
N LEU A 212 -6.38 -12.16 -3.43
CA LEU A 212 -5.81 -13.45 -3.04
C LEU A 212 -6.16 -13.85 -1.59
N TYR A 213 -6.39 -12.87 -0.71
CA TYR A 213 -6.81 -13.11 0.66
C TYR A 213 -8.28 -13.57 0.74
N GLU A 214 -9.16 -12.99 -0.10
CA GLU A 214 -10.55 -13.47 -0.25
C GLU A 214 -10.58 -14.91 -0.74
N GLN A 215 -9.79 -15.20 -1.77
CA GLN A 215 -9.67 -16.55 -2.31
C GLN A 215 -9.16 -17.52 -1.23
N ALA A 216 -8.11 -17.15 -0.50
CA ALA A 216 -7.56 -17.96 0.58
C ALA A 216 -8.53 -18.18 1.75
N ALA A 217 -9.34 -17.18 2.10
CA ALA A 217 -10.33 -17.31 3.17
C ALA A 217 -11.39 -18.39 2.90
N SER A 218 -11.60 -18.79 1.64
CA SER A 218 -12.53 -19.87 1.28
C SER A 218 -12.03 -21.27 1.66
N TYR A 219 -10.72 -21.45 1.86
CA TYR A 219 -10.12 -22.77 2.14
C TYR A 219 -9.11 -22.77 3.29
N ASP A 220 -8.70 -21.61 3.80
CA ASP A 220 -7.78 -21.47 4.94
C ASP A 220 -8.44 -20.63 6.05
N PRO A 221 -8.76 -21.25 7.22
CA PRO A 221 -9.45 -20.57 8.31
C PRO A 221 -8.62 -19.44 8.93
N ARG A 222 -7.28 -19.40 8.73
CA ARG A 222 -6.43 -18.32 9.24
C ARG A 222 -6.68 -17.02 8.50
N PHE A 223 -6.92 -17.08 7.19
CA PHE A 223 -7.32 -15.93 6.39
C PHE A 223 -8.73 -15.50 6.75
N ALA A 224 -9.68 -16.43 6.86
CA ALA A 224 -11.05 -16.12 7.30
C ALA A 224 -11.11 -15.44 8.67
N ALA A 225 -10.28 -15.88 9.63
CA ALA A 225 -10.21 -15.28 10.97
C ALA A 225 -9.59 -13.88 11.00
N LEU A 226 -8.79 -13.53 10.00
CA LEU A 226 -8.12 -12.24 9.89
C LEU A 226 -9.03 -11.15 9.32
N LEU A 227 -9.91 -11.51 8.39
CA LEU A 227 -10.80 -10.58 7.68
C LEU A 227 -11.96 -10.11 8.59
N PRO A 228 -12.44 -8.85 8.45
CA PRO A 228 -13.57 -8.38 9.22
C PRO A 228 -14.84 -9.20 8.93
N LYS A 229 -15.71 -9.36 9.94
CA LYS A 229 -16.97 -10.10 9.77
C LYS A 229 -18.01 -9.35 8.94
N ASP A 230 -17.94 -8.02 8.96
CA ASP A 230 -18.81 -7.10 8.22
C ASP A 230 -18.21 -6.72 6.86
N ARG A 231 -17.24 -7.50 6.34
CA ARG A 231 -16.52 -7.18 5.13
C ARG A 231 -17.40 -7.21 3.87
N GLU A 232 -17.21 -6.23 2.99
CA GLU A 232 -17.86 -6.11 1.69
C GLU A 232 -16.81 -6.07 0.58
N ALA A 233 -16.14 -7.20 0.34
CA ALA A 233 -15.07 -7.28 -0.65
C ALA A 233 -15.55 -6.84 -2.04
N THR A 234 -14.82 -5.90 -2.66
CA THR A 234 -15.16 -5.40 -3.99
C THR A 234 -14.81 -6.46 -5.05
N PRO A 235 -15.67 -6.68 -6.07
CA PRO A 235 -15.39 -7.65 -7.13
C PRO A 235 -14.20 -7.27 -8.02
N ILE A 236 -13.72 -6.02 -7.94
CA ILE A 236 -12.51 -5.54 -8.63
C ILE A 236 -11.30 -5.45 -7.71
N ALA A 237 -11.31 -6.12 -6.55
CA ALA A 237 -10.15 -6.19 -5.67
C ALA A 237 -8.92 -6.62 -6.49
N GLY A 238 -7.78 -5.99 -6.26
CA GLY A 238 -6.51 -6.46 -6.79
C GLY A 238 -5.67 -7.15 -5.75
N ASP A 239 -4.41 -7.33 -6.08
CA ASP A 239 -3.38 -7.91 -5.23
C ASP A 239 -2.02 -7.22 -5.41
N LEU A 240 -1.96 -6.17 -6.23
CA LEU A 240 -0.72 -5.46 -6.55
C LEU A 240 -0.62 -4.11 -5.83
N VAL A 241 0.56 -3.88 -5.27
CA VAL A 241 1.02 -2.61 -4.72
C VAL A 241 2.24 -2.20 -5.52
N VAL A 242 2.16 -1.06 -6.21
CA VAL A 242 3.23 -0.52 -7.02
C VAL A 242 3.82 0.70 -6.33
N VAL A 243 5.09 0.65 -5.97
CA VAL A 243 5.80 1.81 -5.41
C VAL A 243 6.67 2.43 -6.49
N VAL A 244 6.41 3.70 -6.79
CA VAL A 244 7.08 4.50 -7.80
C VAL A 244 7.81 5.68 -7.14
N ASP A 245 8.73 6.29 -7.87
CA ASP A 245 9.38 7.53 -7.48
C ASP A 245 9.29 8.50 -8.65
N SER A 246 8.37 9.47 -8.60
CA SER A 246 8.17 10.41 -9.72
C SER A 246 9.22 11.53 -9.79
N GLY A 247 10.21 11.53 -8.90
CA GLY A 247 11.26 12.54 -8.89
C GLY A 247 12.21 12.39 -10.07
N PRO A 248 13.06 13.40 -10.31
CA PRO A 248 14.27 13.11 -11.07
C PRO A 248 15.01 11.96 -10.38
N LEU A 249 15.70 11.11 -11.16
CA LEU A 249 16.65 10.11 -10.65
C LEU A 249 17.83 10.84 -10.01
N THR A 250 17.59 11.51 -8.89
CA THR A 250 18.60 12.13 -8.05
C THR A 250 18.86 11.18 -6.90
N GLU A 251 20.14 10.98 -6.59
CA GLU A 251 20.50 10.23 -5.40
C GLU A 251 19.74 10.78 -4.19
N PRO A 252 19.15 9.91 -3.35
CA PRO A 252 18.47 10.33 -2.15
C PRO A 252 19.39 11.22 -1.31
N LYS A 253 18.90 12.38 -0.87
CA LYS A 253 19.69 13.26 -0.01
C LYS A 253 19.91 12.56 1.33
N ILE A 254 21.14 12.12 1.58
CA ILE A 254 21.53 11.59 2.88
C ILE A 254 21.87 12.74 3.80
N ASP A 255 21.30 12.73 5.01
CA ASP A 255 21.74 13.61 6.07
C ASP A 255 23.12 13.12 6.59
N PRO A 256 24.20 13.91 6.44
CA PRO A 256 25.57 13.48 6.73
C PRO A 256 25.83 13.22 8.22
N ILE A 257 24.90 13.55 9.11
CA ILE A 257 24.99 13.26 10.55
C ILE A 257 23.96 12.24 11.03
N ALA A 258 23.23 11.57 10.11
CA ALA A 258 22.17 10.62 10.44
C ALA A 258 22.62 9.46 11.34
N ASP A 259 23.82 8.94 11.08
CA ASP A 259 24.47 7.84 11.80
C ASP A 259 24.96 8.24 13.20
N LYS A 260 25.19 9.54 13.41
CA LYS A 260 25.68 10.16 14.66
C LYS A 260 24.56 10.67 15.57
N ARG A 261 23.31 10.75 15.09
CA ARG A 261 22.18 11.22 15.92
C ARG A 261 21.85 10.19 17.01
N PRO A 262 21.65 10.63 18.27
CA PRO A 262 21.21 9.74 19.33
C PRO A 262 19.83 9.14 19.02
N LEU A 263 19.68 7.85 19.32
CA LEU A 263 18.39 7.17 19.22
C LEU A 263 17.47 7.70 20.35
N PRO A 264 16.19 7.99 20.08
CA PRO A 264 15.27 8.52 21.07
C PRO A 264 14.94 7.53 22.20
#